data_AF-A0A7S1FGS4-F1
#
_entry.id   AF-A0A7S1FGS4-F1
#
_cell.length_a   1.000
_cell.length_b   1.000
_cell.length_c   1.000
_cell.angle_alpha   90.00
_cell.angle_beta   90.00
_cell.angle_gamma   90.00
#
_symmetry.space_group_name_H-M   'P 1'
#
loop_
_entity.id
_entity.type
_entity.pdbx_description
1 polymer ?
#
loop_
_entity_poly.entity_id
_entity_poly.type
_entity_poly.pdbx_seq_one_letter_code
_entity_poly.pdbx_strand_id
1 'polypeptide(L)'
;WELFDSYRSATDLPTILSAFAQMYAQALLAPRLVRGERVIAADGCPPPWTGTCQSWRFPYEPIRVLLGGHWVAKRLWARLDARAARPEYAGWQLGRKVVVVGAGPAGLRTAIELRLLGAQVVVLEECDEFTRKSQVSLWTWCAEELQALGATCMSVTDEGFGSANVLSASVSEIQTLLLKTALLLGVQVVFGVTYCGLEWSGGNWGEWAVSVCRPNNVTLSPLGDMYCEEVLP
;
A
#
# COMPACT_ATOMS: atom_id res chain seq x y z
N TRP A 1 -9.77 -17.19 -1.06
CA TRP A 1 -10.65 -16.09 -1.50
C TRP A 1 -11.02 -15.19 -0.33
N GLU A 2 -11.39 -15.78 0.80
CA GLU A 2 -11.75 -15.07 2.05
C GLU A 2 -10.78 -13.95 2.46
N LEU A 3 -9.46 -14.14 2.34
CA LEU A 3 -8.47 -13.09 2.65
C LEU A 3 -8.61 -11.85 1.76
N PHE A 4 -8.88 -12.04 0.47
CA PHE A 4 -9.10 -10.91 -0.45
C PHE A 4 -10.44 -10.24 -0.19
N ASP A 5 -11.46 -11.01 0.16
CA ASP A 5 -12.76 -10.48 0.57
C ASP A 5 -12.66 -9.66 1.86
N SER A 6 -11.93 -10.16 2.85
CA SER A 6 -11.62 -9.44 4.09
C SER A 6 -10.84 -8.15 3.79
N TYR A 7 -9.79 -8.23 2.96
CA TYR A 7 -9.01 -7.06 2.55
C TYR A 7 -9.86 -6.00 1.84
N ARG A 8 -10.73 -6.41 0.89
CA ARG A 8 -11.55 -5.46 0.15
C ARG A 8 -12.59 -4.82 1.06
N SER A 9 -13.24 -5.54 1.97
CA SER A 9 -14.33 -5.01 2.78
C SER A 9 -13.88 -4.33 4.08
N ALA A 10 -12.65 -4.57 4.53
CA ALA A 10 -12.15 -3.99 5.78
C ALA A 10 -12.05 -2.46 5.69
N THR A 11 -12.41 -1.80 6.79
CA THR A 11 -12.30 -0.35 6.98
C THR A 11 -11.30 0.01 8.08
N ASP A 12 -10.95 -0.96 8.92
CA ASP A 12 -9.97 -0.83 9.99
C ASP A 12 -8.55 -1.20 9.51
N LEU A 13 -7.56 -0.44 9.98
CA LEU A 13 -6.16 -0.63 9.58
C LEU A 13 -5.60 -2.01 9.95
N PRO A 14 -5.83 -2.57 11.15
CA PRO A 14 -5.28 -3.87 11.51
C PRO A 14 -5.72 -4.99 10.57
N THR A 15 -7.00 -5.05 10.20
CA THR A 15 -7.50 -6.06 9.26
C THR A 15 -6.96 -5.84 7.86
N ILE A 16 -6.89 -4.60 7.38
CA ILE A 16 -6.32 -4.29 6.05
C ILE A 16 -4.86 -4.75 5.97
N LEU A 17 -4.04 -4.36 6.95
CA LEU A 17 -2.60 -4.65 6.97
C LEU A 17 -2.32 -6.14 7.18
N SER A 18 -3.04 -6.80 8.09
CA SER A 18 -2.87 -8.24 8.33
C SER A 18 -3.34 -9.08 7.15
N ALA A 19 -4.49 -8.76 6.53
CA ALA A 19 -4.97 -9.45 5.35
C ALA A 19 -4.00 -9.28 4.17
N PHE A 20 -3.46 -8.07 3.96
CA PHE A 20 -2.43 -7.83 2.94
C PHE A 20 -1.17 -8.66 3.21
N ALA A 21 -0.64 -8.62 4.43
CA ALA A 21 0.57 -9.36 4.79
C ALA A 21 0.39 -10.88 4.59
N GLN A 22 -0.76 -11.42 4.99
CA GLN A 22 -1.08 -12.85 4.78
C GLN A 22 -1.22 -13.19 3.29
N MET A 23 -1.90 -12.36 2.49
CA MET A 23 -2.01 -12.57 1.04
C MET A 23 -0.64 -12.55 0.37
N TYR A 24 0.21 -11.59 0.74
CA TYR A 24 1.55 -11.44 0.20
C TYR A 24 2.45 -12.63 0.58
N ALA A 25 2.46 -13.02 1.85
CA ALA A 25 3.21 -14.19 2.31
C ALA A 25 2.75 -15.46 1.58
N GLN A 26 1.44 -15.71 1.48
CA GLN A 26 0.92 -16.86 0.74
C GLN A 26 1.32 -16.83 -0.74
N ALA A 27 1.32 -15.66 -1.38
CA ALA A 27 1.71 -15.51 -2.77
C ALA A 27 3.20 -15.81 -3.01
N LEU A 28 4.07 -15.49 -2.04
CA LEU A 28 5.50 -15.81 -2.12
C LEU A 28 5.79 -17.29 -1.82
N LEU A 29 5.03 -17.91 -0.92
CA LEU A 29 5.24 -19.30 -0.51
C LEU A 29 4.63 -20.31 -1.49
N ALA A 30 3.52 -19.98 -2.16
CA ALA A 30 2.79 -20.90 -3.03
C ALA A 30 3.67 -21.53 -4.14
N PRO A 31 4.53 -20.80 -4.87
CA PRO A 31 5.42 -21.40 -5.88
C PRO A 31 6.45 -22.37 -5.28
N ARG A 32 6.92 -22.13 -4.05
CA ARG A 32 7.89 -22.99 -3.34
C ARG A 32 7.25 -24.30 -2.92
N LEU A 33 6.03 -24.23 -2.39
CA LEU A 33 5.23 -25.41 -2.01
C LEU A 33 4.94 -26.31 -3.22
N VAL A 34 4.60 -25.74 -4.38
CA VAL A 34 4.39 -26.52 -5.62
C VAL A 34 5.66 -27.22 -6.09
N ARG A 35 6.85 -26.64 -5.85
CA ARG A 35 8.15 -27.28 -6.13
C ARG A 35 8.56 -28.33 -5.09
N GLY A 36 7.74 -28.58 -4.07
CA GLY A 36 8.04 -29.53 -3.00
C GLY A 36 9.11 -29.05 -2.01
N GLU A 37 9.42 -27.74 -2.00
CA GLU A 37 10.34 -27.16 -1.03
C GLU A 37 9.71 -27.16 0.36
N ARG A 38 10.48 -27.52 1.39
CA ARG A 38 10.04 -27.37 2.78
C ARG A 38 10.06 -25.89 3.14
N VAL A 39 8.89 -25.34 3.42
CA VAL A 39 8.73 -23.99 3.95
C VAL A 39 8.52 -24.08 5.45
N ILE A 40 9.38 -23.45 6.23
CA ILE A 40 9.24 -23.30 7.68
C ILE A 40 8.56 -21.94 7.93
N ALA A 41 7.68 -21.82 8.92
CA ALA A 41 7.08 -20.53 9.29
C ALA A 41 8.13 -19.45 9.66
N ALA A 42 9.36 -19.88 10.01
CA ALA A 42 10.52 -19.02 10.28
C ALA A 42 11.27 -18.57 9.00
N ASP A 43 10.93 -19.11 7.82
CA ASP A 43 11.40 -18.60 6.54
C ASP A 43 10.64 -17.30 6.26
N GLY A 44 11.01 -16.23 6.96
CA GLY A 44 10.36 -14.93 6.89
C GLY A 44 10.16 -14.51 5.44
N CYS A 45 8.92 -14.21 5.07
CA CYS A 45 8.65 -13.52 3.81
C CYS A 45 9.12 -12.08 4.02
N PRO A 46 10.25 -11.67 3.41
CA PRO A 46 10.77 -10.34 3.65
C PRO A 46 9.72 -9.34 3.14
N PRO A 47 9.48 -8.24 3.86
CA PRO A 47 8.45 -7.29 3.47
C PRO A 47 8.64 -6.79 2.03
N PRO A 48 7.56 -6.44 1.30
CA PRO A 48 7.65 -6.11 -0.11
C PRO A 48 8.59 -4.94 -0.44
N TRP A 49 8.82 -4.04 0.52
CA TRP A 49 9.70 -2.88 0.43
C TRP A 49 11.18 -3.18 0.74
N THR A 50 11.52 -4.40 1.18
CA THR A 50 12.92 -4.79 1.34
C THR A 50 13.52 -5.03 -0.05
N GLY A 51 14.62 -4.33 -0.38
CA GLY A 51 15.29 -4.33 -1.69
C GLY A 51 15.93 -5.66 -2.13
N THR A 52 15.39 -6.79 -1.67
CA THR A 52 15.69 -8.12 -2.17
C THR A 52 15.37 -8.21 -3.66
N CYS A 53 16.11 -9.05 -4.39
CA CYS A 53 15.92 -9.25 -5.83
C CYS A 53 14.55 -9.90 -6.09
N GLN A 54 13.53 -9.06 -6.23
CA GLN A 54 12.17 -9.46 -6.55
C GLN A 54 12.03 -9.53 -8.07
N SER A 55 11.42 -10.60 -8.57
CA SER A 55 11.20 -10.81 -10.00
C SER A 55 9.97 -10.06 -10.55
N TRP A 56 9.35 -9.22 -9.74
CA TRP A 56 8.08 -8.55 -10.02
C TRP A 56 8.19 -7.05 -9.73
N ARG A 57 7.42 -6.22 -10.44
CA ARG A 57 7.47 -4.76 -10.29
C ARG A 57 6.67 -4.30 -9.08
N PHE A 58 5.52 -4.93 -8.85
CA PHE A 58 4.60 -4.63 -7.76
C PHE A 58 4.20 -5.88 -6.95
N PRO A 59 3.99 -5.77 -5.63
CA PRO A 59 3.57 -6.90 -4.79
C PRO A 59 2.26 -7.54 -5.21
N TYR A 60 1.36 -6.79 -5.88
CA TYR A 60 0.12 -7.36 -6.38
C TYR A 60 0.31 -8.36 -7.53
N GLU A 61 1.45 -8.38 -8.23
CA GLU A 61 1.69 -9.32 -9.34
C GLU A 61 1.73 -10.79 -8.90
N PRO A 62 2.51 -11.18 -7.86
CA PRO A 62 2.42 -12.54 -7.32
C PRO A 62 1.05 -12.81 -6.67
N ILE A 63 0.45 -11.81 -6.00
CA ILE A 63 -0.90 -11.93 -5.41
C ILE A 63 -1.96 -12.20 -6.50
N ARG A 64 -1.82 -11.60 -7.69
CA ARG A 64 -2.68 -11.83 -8.85
C ARG A 64 -2.65 -13.28 -9.31
N VAL A 65 -1.48 -13.93 -9.27
CA VAL A 65 -1.34 -15.36 -9.62
C VAL A 65 -2.07 -16.22 -8.59
N LEU A 66 -1.86 -15.95 -7.30
CA LEU A 66 -2.58 -16.62 -6.22
C LEU A 66 -4.11 -16.45 -6.37
N LEU A 67 -4.53 -15.25 -6.75
CA LEU A 67 -5.93 -14.87 -6.86
C LEU A 67 -6.56 -15.05 -8.27
N GLY A 68 -5.95 -15.87 -9.13
CA GLY A 68 -6.34 -16.03 -10.54
C GLY A 68 -7.76 -16.56 -10.81
N GLY A 69 -8.49 -17.01 -9.79
CA GLY A 69 -9.89 -17.45 -9.87
C GLY A 69 -10.93 -16.38 -9.51
N HIS A 70 -10.54 -15.28 -8.85
CA HIS A 70 -11.49 -14.30 -8.32
C HIS A 70 -11.83 -13.21 -9.34
N TRP A 71 -13.10 -13.09 -9.69
CA TRP A 71 -13.54 -12.16 -10.74
C TRP A 71 -13.36 -10.67 -10.34
N VAL A 72 -13.64 -10.29 -9.08
CA VAL A 72 -13.40 -8.90 -8.61
C VAL A 72 -11.91 -8.56 -8.62
N ALA A 73 -11.05 -9.47 -8.11
CA ALA A 73 -9.61 -9.30 -8.13
C ALA A 73 -9.09 -9.11 -9.56
N LYS A 74 -9.54 -9.95 -10.52
CA LYS A 74 -9.21 -9.76 -11.95
C LYS A 74 -9.54 -8.36 -12.46
N ARG A 75 -10.72 -7.83 -12.11
CA ARG A 75 -11.11 -6.47 -12.50
C ARG A 75 -10.22 -5.41 -11.86
N LEU A 76 -9.82 -5.60 -10.61
CA LEU A 76 -8.88 -4.73 -9.91
C LEU A 76 -7.50 -4.75 -10.59
N TRP A 77 -6.97 -5.94 -10.89
CA TRP A 77 -5.67 -6.10 -11.55
C TRP A 77 -5.66 -5.44 -12.92
N ALA A 78 -6.68 -5.67 -13.75
CA ALA A 78 -6.79 -5.03 -15.06
C ALA A 78 -6.75 -3.49 -14.97
N ARG A 79 -7.35 -2.90 -13.93
CA ARG A 79 -7.33 -1.45 -13.70
C ARG A 79 -5.94 -0.95 -13.28
N LEU A 80 -5.27 -1.66 -12.37
CA LEU A 80 -3.92 -1.31 -11.93
C LEU A 80 -2.89 -1.50 -13.05
N ASP A 81 -2.99 -2.58 -13.82
CA ASP A 81 -2.17 -2.85 -15.01
C ASP A 81 -2.36 -1.74 -16.05
N ALA A 82 -3.61 -1.36 -16.35
CA ALA A 82 -3.91 -0.28 -17.28
C ALA A 82 -3.36 1.08 -16.80
N ARG A 83 -3.39 1.35 -15.48
CA ARG A 83 -2.78 2.56 -14.91
C ARG A 83 -1.26 2.51 -15.05
N ALA A 84 -0.62 1.40 -14.70
CA ALA A 84 0.83 1.23 -14.75
C ALA A 84 1.40 1.19 -16.19
N ALA A 85 0.56 0.90 -17.18
CA ALA A 85 0.91 0.90 -18.60
C ALA A 85 0.76 2.27 -19.29
N ARG A 86 0.27 3.31 -18.59
CA ARG A 86 0.22 4.65 -19.17
C ARG A 86 1.63 5.16 -19.54
N PRO A 87 1.78 5.91 -20.64
CA PRO A 87 3.09 6.29 -21.19
C PRO A 87 3.92 7.15 -20.23
N GLU A 88 3.31 7.89 -19.31
CA GLU A 88 4.01 8.71 -18.33
C GLU A 88 4.79 7.86 -17.29
N TYR A 89 4.41 6.59 -17.13
CA TYR A 89 5.13 5.62 -16.29
C TYR A 89 6.04 4.69 -17.09
N ALA A 90 6.19 4.94 -18.40
CA ALA A 90 7.14 4.21 -19.21
C ALA A 90 8.55 4.40 -18.64
N GLY A 91 9.33 3.32 -18.62
CA GLY A 91 10.70 3.33 -18.12
C GLY A 91 10.87 2.91 -16.66
N TRP A 92 9.89 3.09 -15.75
CA TRP A 92 9.99 2.68 -14.33
C TRP A 92 11.40 2.87 -13.72
N GLN A 93 11.88 4.10 -13.73
CA GLN A 93 13.32 4.36 -13.59
C GLN A 93 13.65 5.49 -12.64
N LEU A 94 12.68 6.04 -11.88
CA LEU A 94 13.00 7.14 -10.97
C LEU A 94 14.12 6.74 -10.00
N GLY A 95 14.10 5.50 -9.48
CA GLY A 95 15.22 4.93 -8.71
C GLY A 95 15.57 5.70 -7.43
N ARG A 96 14.70 6.60 -7.00
CA ARG A 96 14.87 7.44 -5.81
C ARG A 96 14.12 6.85 -4.63
N LYS A 97 14.68 7.04 -3.44
CA LYS A 97 13.97 6.87 -2.17
C LYS A 97 13.22 8.15 -1.84
N VAL A 98 11.96 8.04 -1.47
CA VAL A 98 11.10 9.18 -1.13
C VAL A 98 10.35 8.89 0.14
N VAL A 99 10.38 9.85 1.07
CA VAL A 99 9.54 9.83 2.26
C VAL A 99 8.40 10.84 2.06
N VAL A 100 7.17 10.38 2.26
CA VAL A 100 5.95 11.19 2.24
C VAL A 100 5.43 11.31 3.67
N VAL A 101 5.24 12.53 4.15
CA VAL A 101 4.72 12.79 5.49
C VAL A 101 3.21 13.03 5.40
N GLY A 102 2.43 12.15 6.03
CA GLY A 102 0.97 12.16 6.10
C GLY A 102 0.31 11.17 5.13
N ALA A 103 -0.52 10.27 5.68
CA ALA A 103 -1.42 9.35 4.96
C ALA A 103 -2.82 9.94 4.75
N GLY A 104 -2.91 11.25 4.51
CA GLY A 104 -4.11 11.89 3.96
C GLY A 104 -4.35 11.50 2.50
N PRO A 105 -5.52 11.84 1.91
CA PRO A 105 -5.81 11.53 0.52
C PRO A 105 -4.72 12.01 -0.46
N ALA A 106 -4.24 13.25 -0.29
CA ALA A 106 -3.18 13.81 -1.13
C ALA A 106 -1.84 13.08 -0.96
N GLY A 107 -1.45 12.74 0.28
CA GLY A 107 -0.20 12.05 0.57
C GLY A 107 -0.18 10.64 -0.01
N LEU A 108 -1.23 9.85 0.24
CA LEU A 108 -1.36 8.50 -0.33
C LEU A 108 -1.45 8.52 -1.86
N ARG A 109 -2.17 9.49 -2.43
CA ARG A 109 -2.25 9.68 -3.89
C ARG A 109 -0.88 9.97 -4.49
N THR A 110 -0.08 10.81 -3.82
CA THR A 110 1.29 11.15 -4.23
C THR A 110 2.20 9.94 -4.13
N ALA A 111 2.10 9.16 -3.04
CA ALA A 111 2.88 7.94 -2.86
C ALA A 111 2.61 6.91 -3.95
N ILE A 112 1.35 6.76 -4.36
CA ILE A 112 0.95 5.90 -5.50
C ILE A 112 1.63 6.36 -6.79
N GLU A 113 1.61 7.66 -7.12
CA GLU A 113 2.27 8.16 -8.34
C GLU A 113 3.77 7.96 -8.34
N LEU A 114 4.42 8.30 -7.23
CA LEU A 114 5.86 8.13 -7.06
C LEU A 114 6.24 6.65 -7.21
N ARG A 115 5.43 5.77 -6.60
CA ARG A 115 5.61 4.34 -6.77
C ARG A 115 5.42 3.96 -8.22
N LEU A 116 4.37 4.44 -8.90
CA LEU A 116 4.11 4.19 -10.32
C LEU A 116 5.26 4.64 -11.26
N LEU A 117 6.06 5.63 -10.85
CA LEU A 117 7.26 6.12 -11.56
C LEU A 117 8.54 5.32 -11.27
N GLY A 118 8.50 4.37 -10.34
CA GLY A 118 9.64 3.53 -9.94
C GLY A 118 10.44 4.07 -8.76
N ALA A 119 9.85 4.92 -7.92
CA ALA A 119 10.42 5.29 -6.63
C ALA A 119 10.27 4.15 -5.60
N GLN A 120 11.16 4.15 -4.61
CA GLN A 120 10.94 3.47 -3.33
C GLN A 120 10.28 4.49 -2.39
N VAL A 121 9.08 4.21 -1.91
CA VAL A 121 8.26 5.19 -1.18
C VAL A 121 7.93 4.68 0.20
N VAL A 122 8.21 5.51 1.21
CA VAL A 122 7.73 5.32 2.58
C VAL A 122 6.78 6.46 2.93
N VAL A 123 5.62 6.13 3.46
CA VAL A 123 4.64 7.09 4.01
C VAL A 123 4.70 7.01 5.53
N LEU A 124 4.84 8.16 6.18
CA LEU A 124 4.79 8.30 7.64
C LEU A 124 3.45 8.90 8.04
N GLU A 125 2.75 8.31 8.98
CA GLU A 125 1.48 8.80 9.52
C GLU A 125 1.50 8.75 11.04
N GLU A 126 1.02 9.82 11.66
CA GLU A 126 0.95 9.95 13.12
C GLU A 126 -0.26 9.22 13.69
N CYS A 127 -1.38 9.19 12.96
CA CYS A 127 -2.61 8.58 13.42
C CYS A 127 -2.60 7.06 13.24
N ASP A 128 -3.14 6.32 14.21
CA ASP A 128 -3.28 4.86 14.13
C ASP A 128 -4.60 4.39 13.51
N GLU A 129 -5.49 5.33 13.13
CA GLU A 129 -6.81 5.04 12.53
C GLU A 129 -7.30 6.18 11.63
N PHE A 130 -8.10 5.83 10.61
CA PHE A 130 -8.81 6.82 9.78
C PHE A 130 -10.21 7.08 10.32
N THR A 131 -10.37 8.18 11.07
CA THR A 131 -11.62 8.49 11.79
C THR A 131 -12.52 9.53 11.10
N ARG A 132 -11.99 10.26 10.11
CA ARG A 132 -12.68 11.40 9.49
C ARG A 132 -13.80 10.96 8.53
N LYS A 133 -15.04 10.97 9.03
CA LYS A 133 -16.26 10.66 8.25
C LYS A 133 -16.87 11.87 7.51
N SER A 134 -16.20 13.02 7.52
CA SER A 134 -16.67 14.21 6.80
C SER A 134 -16.79 13.92 5.30
N GLN A 135 -17.94 14.24 4.71
CA GLN A 135 -18.15 14.11 3.27
C GLN A 135 -17.44 15.22 2.50
N VAL A 136 -16.80 14.84 1.40
CA VAL A 136 -16.14 15.75 0.47
C VAL A 136 -16.78 15.59 -0.90
N SER A 137 -17.19 16.72 -1.50
CA SER A 137 -17.62 16.74 -2.89
C SER A 137 -16.42 16.61 -3.82
N LEU A 138 -16.48 15.64 -4.73
CA LEU A 138 -15.47 15.32 -5.72
C LEU A 138 -15.84 15.91 -7.06
N TRP A 139 -14.82 16.39 -7.77
CA TRP A 139 -14.97 16.69 -9.19
C TRP A 139 -15.07 15.38 -9.97
N THR A 140 -15.73 15.41 -11.13
CA THR A 140 -15.99 14.21 -11.94
C THR A 140 -14.72 13.44 -12.26
N TRP A 141 -13.66 14.13 -12.71
CA TRP A 141 -12.37 13.50 -12.99
C TRP A 141 -11.68 12.91 -11.75
N CYS A 142 -11.88 13.50 -10.56
CA CYS A 142 -11.39 12.89 -9.31
C CYS A 142 -12.09 11.55 -9.09
N ALA A 143 -13.40 11.50 -9.32
CA ALA A 143 -14.16 10.28 -9.14
C ALA A 143 -13.79 9.21 -10.17
N GLU A 144 -13.57 9.59 -11.43
CA GLU A 144 -13.05 8.72 -12.47
C GLU A 144 -11.66 8.17 -12.13
N GLU A 145 -10.77 8.99 -11.57
CA GLU A 145 -9.44 8.54 -11.14
C GLU A 145 -9.52 7.55 -9.96
N LEU A 146 -10.38 7.78 -8.97
CA LEU A 146 -10.60 6.81 -7.88
C LEU A 146 -11.19 5.50 -8.42
N GLN A 147 -12.08 5.57 -9.40
CA GLN A 147 -12.58 4.39 -10.10
C GLN A 147 -11.44 3.67 -10.84
N ALA A 148 -10.59 4.39 -11.57
CA ALA A 148 -9.44 3.82 -12.26
C ALA A 148 -8.43 3.16 -11.30
N LEU A 149 -8.34 3.59 -10.04
CA LEU A 149 -7.55 2.93 -9.00
C LEU A 149 -8.25 1.73 -8.35
N GLY A 150 -9.52 1.49 -8.68
CA GLY A 150 -10.25 0.30 -8.24
C GLY A 150 -11.27 0.52 -7.13
N ALA A 151 -11.78 1.75 -6.92
CA ALA A 151 -12.82 2.06 -5.92
C ALA A 151 -13.96 1.03 -5.88
N THR A 152 -14.51 0.73 -7.04
CA THR A 152 -15.62 -0.23 -7.21
C THR A 152 -15.27 -1.69 -6.91
N CYS A 153 -13.99 -2.03 -6.72
CA CYS A 153 -13.52 -3.38 -6.41
C CYS A 153 -13.17 -3.53 -4.92
N MET A 154 -12.94 -2.42 -4.21
CA MET A 154 -12.44 -2.40 -2.83
C MET A 154 -13.52 -2.03 -1.79
N SER A 155 -14.78 -2.39 -2.08
CA SER A 155 -15.96 -2.25 -1.21
C SER A 155 -16.06 -0.93 -0.45
N VAL A 156 -15.65 0.16 -1.08
CA VAL A 156 -15.75 1.50 -0.50
C VAL A 156 -17.18 2.05 -0.62
N THR A 157 -17.97 1.60 -1.60
CA THR A 157 -19.40 1.91 -1.70
C THR A 157 -20.17 0.75 -2.37
N ASP A 158 -21.28 0.30 -1.76
CA ASP A 158 -22.28 -0.57 -2.41
C ASP A 158 -23.11 0.23 -3.44
N GLU A 159 -23.18 1.54 -3.28
CA GLU A 159 -23.65 2.50 -4.29
C GLU A 159 -22.44 2.95 -5.12
N GLY A 160 -22.14 2.21 -6.17
CA GLY A 160 -20.90 2.36 -6.93
C GLY A 160 -20.54 3.80 -7.27
N PHE A 161 -19.32 4.20 -6.93
CA PHE A 161 -18.59 5.24 -7.64
C PHE A 161 -18.73 4.94 -9.14
N GLY A 162 -19.57 5.69 -9.86
CA GLY A 162 -19.87 5.42 -11.28
C GLY A 162 -21.36 5.47 -11.64
N SER A 163 -22.28 5.55 -10.68
CA SER A 163 -23.57 6.20 -10.94
C SER A 163 -23.31 7.68 -11.14
N ALA A 164 -23.92 8.32 -12.15
CA ALA A 164 -23.76 9.74 -12.50
C ALA A 164 -23.99 10.74 -11.34
N ASN A 165 -24.41 10.27 -10.16
CA ASN A 165 -24.86 11.07 -9.02
C ASN A 165 -24.02 10.96 -7.74
N VAL A 166 -22.98 10.11 -7.65
CA VAL A 166 -22.15 10.04 -6.43
C VAL A 166 -20.86 10.82 -6.62
N LEU A 167 -20.98 12.15 -6.52
CA LEU A 167 -19.87 13.10 -6.47
C LEU A 167 -19.45 13.39 -5.03
N SER A 168 -19.72 12.51 -4.06
CA SER A 168 -19.30 12.69 -2.68
C SER A 168 -18.81 11.39 -2.05
N ALA A 169 -17.78 11.49 -1.23
CA ALA A 169 -17.25 10.39 -0.44
C ALA A 169 -16.72 10.91 0.89
N SER A 170 -16.70 10.08 1.92
CA SER A 170 -16.04 10.43 3.17
C SER A 170 -14.52 10.42 3.01
N VAL A 171 -13.83 11.25 3.80
CA VAL A 171 -12.37 11.30 3.78
C VAL A 171 -11.77 9.93 4.13
N SER A 172 -12.32 9.25 5.15
CA SER A 172 -11.89 7.90 5.55
C SER A 172 -12.03 6.85 4.45
N GLU A 173 -13.08 6.93 3.63
CA GLU A 173 -13.30 6.03 2.48
C GLU A 173 -12.22 6.23 1.41
N ILE A 174 -11.91 7.48 1.06
CA ILE A 174 -10.84 7.80 0.11
C ILE A 174 -9.48 7.36 0.67
N GLN A 175 -9.20 7.64 1.95
CA GLN A 175 -7.96 7.21 2.60
C GLN A 175 -7.81 5.69 2.58
N THR A 176 -8.87 4.95 2.94
CA THR A 176 -8.89 3.48 2.93
C THR A 176 -8.64 2.92 1.54
N LEU A 177 -9.29 3.47 0.52
CA LEU A 177 -9.07 3.08 -0.87
C LEU A 177 -7.62 3.27 -1.31
N LEU A 178 -7.09 4.48 -1.07
CA LEU A 178 -5.75 4.83 -1.50
C LEU A 178 -4.70 4.05 -0.70
N LEU A 179 -4.92 3.79 0.60
CA LEU A 179 -4.06 2.93 1.39
C LEU A 179 -4.00 1.52 0.80
N LYS A 180 -5.15 0.90 0.53
CA LYS A 180 -5.20 -0.44 -0.07
C LYS A 180 -4.48 -0.49 -1.41
N THR A 181 -4.65 0.55 -2.23
CA THR A 181 -3.96 0.67 -3.51
C THR A 181 -2.45 0.82 -3.32
N ALA A 182 -2.03 1.67 -2.37
CA ALA A 182 -0.63 1.93 -2.07
C ALA A 182 0.10 0.65 -1.60
N LEU A 183 -0.51 -0.13 -0.71
CA LEU A 183 0.03 -1.42 -0.25
C LEU A 183 0.22 -2.41 -1.41
N LEU A 184 -0.80 -2.54 -2.27
CA LEU A 184 -0.74 -3.41 -3.45
C LEU A 184 0.37 -3.02 -4.42
N LEU A 185 0.67 -1.72 -4.55
CA LEU A 185 1.78 -1.22 -5.35
C LEU A 185 3.13 -1.30 -4.63
N GLY A 186 3.16 -1.63 -3.34
CA GLY A 186 4.40 -1.78 -2.56
C GLY A 186 4.95 -0.48 -2.00
N VAL A 187 4.06 0.48 -1.71
CA VAL A 187 4.39 1.61 -0.83
C VAL A 187 4.45 1.10 0.61
N GLN A 188 5.53 1.42 1.33
CA GLN A 188 5.61 1.16 2.76
C GLN A 188 4.86 2.26 3.51
N VAL A 189 3.96 1.90 4.42
CA VAL A 189 3.22 2.86 5.24
C VAL A 189 3.49 2.54 6.70
N VAL A 190 3.97 3.53 7.45
CA VAL A 190 4.28 3.45 8.87
C VAL A 190 3.31 4.35 9.62
N PHE A 191 2.50 3.76 10.49
CA PHE A 191 1.53 4.47 11.34
C PHE A 191 2.12 4.69 12.76
N GLY A 192 1.50 5.57 13.53
CA GLY A 192 1.90 5.88 14.91
C GLY A 192 3.25 6.58 15.03
N VAL A 193 3.69 7.27 13.97
CA VAL A 193 4.98 7.96 13.91
C VAL A 193 4.81 9.43 13.54
N THR A 194 5.29 10.32 14.39
CA THR A 194 5.31 11.75 14.13
C THR A 194 6.64 12.11 13.46
N TYR A 195 6.59 12.78 12.31
CA TYR A 195 7.78 13.34 11.68
C TYR A 195 8.35 14.48 12.53
N CYS A 196 9.63 14.41 12.88
CA CYS A 196 10.29 15.35 13.79
C CYS A 196 11.37 16.21 13.08
N GLY A 197 11.93 15.75 11.96
CA GLY A 197 12.88 16.56 11.18
C GLY A 197 13.69 15.77 10.15
N LEU A 198 14.61 16.48 9.50
CA LEU A 198 15.61 15.90 8.61
C LEU A 198 16.97 15.94 9.29
N GLU A 199 17.68 14.83 9.24
CA GLU A 199 19.03 14.68 9.78
C GLU A 199 19.98 14.29 8.65
N TRP A 200 21.16 14.90 8.64
CA TRP A 200 22.22 14.52 7.72
C TRP A 200 23.06 13.41 8.35
N SER A 201 23.02 12.22 7.77
CA SER A 201 23.88 11.11 8.15
C SER A 201 25.31 11.38 7.66
N GLY A 202 26.21 11.74 8.58
CA GLY A 202 27.57 12.21 8.30
C GLY A 202 28.58 11.16 7.77
N GLY A 203 28.13 10.11 7.09
CA GLY A 203 29.02 9.14 6.43
C GLY A 203 29.71 9.68 5.18
N ASN A 204 30.72 8.96 4.67
CA ASN A 204 31.54 9.36 3.50
C ASN A 204 30.75 9.67 2.21
N TRP A 205 29.48 9.28 2.12
CA TRP A 205 28.57 9.54 0.98
C TRP A 205 27.31 10.32 1.34
N GLY A 206 27.14 10.74 2.61
CA GLY A 206 26.10 11.67 3.06
C GLY A 206 24.67 11.33 2.63
N GLU A 207 23.91 10.64 3.47
CA GLU A 207 22.49 10.34 3.20
C GLU A 207 21.57 11.23 4.06
N TRP A 208 20.45 11.67 3.48
CA TRP A 208 19.41 12.36 4.23
C TRP A 208 18.56 11.32 4.97
N ALA A 209 18.56 11.37 6.29
CA ALA A 209 17.70 10.56 7.12
C ALA A 209 16.51 11.38 7.66
N VAL A 210 15.42 10.70 7.97
CA VAL A 210 14.24 11.31 8.58
C VAL A 210 14.19 10.96 10.07
N SER A 211 14.08 11.98 10.91
CA SER A 211 13.88 11.85 12.34
C SER A 211 12.40 11.66 12.64
N VAL A 212 12.06 10.59 13.37
CA VAL A 212 10.68 10.25 13.73
C VAL A 212 10.55 10.05 15.24
N CYS A 213 9.43 10.50 15.80
CA CYS A 213 9.09 10.31 17.20
C CYS A 213 7.91 9.32 17.30
N ARG A 214 8.02 8.33 18.19
CA ARG A 214 6.89 7.46 18.55
C ARG A 214 6.34 7.92 19.90
N PRO A 215 5.01 8.04 20.07
CA PRO A 215 4.44 8.30 21.39
C PRO A 215 4.79 7.12 22.32
N ASN A 216 5.56 7.42 23.38
CA ASN A 216 6.03 6.45 24.37
C ASN A 216 4.85 5.77 25.09
N ASN A 217 4.46 4.53 24.69
CA ASN A 217 3.89 3.44 25.53
C ASN A 217 3.17 2.33 24.73
N VAL A 218 3.75 1.79 23.65
CA VAL A 218 3.25 0.52 23.10
C VAL A 218 4.40 -0.47 22.99
N THR A 219 4.42 -1.40 23.95
CA THR A 219 5.15 -2.66 23.89
C THR A 219 4.77 -3.37 22.59
N LEU A 220 5.79 -3.80 21.83
CA LEU A 220 5.68 -4.50 20.56
C LEU A 220 4.54 -5.54 20.58
N SER A 221 3.52 -5.33 19.76
CA SER A 221 2.67 -6.45 19.35
C SER A 221 3.45 -7.27 18.31
N PRO A 222 3.30 -8.61 18.27
CA PRO A 222 4.11 -9.51 17.43
C PRO A 222 3.94 -9.33 15.91
N LEU A 223 3.23 -8.28 15.46
CA LEU A 223 3.15 -7.83 14.07
C LEU A 223 4.15 -6.70 13.74
N GLY A 224 4.75 -6.07 14.76
CA GLY A 224 5.69 -4.95 14.64
C GLY A 224 7.02 -5.33 13.99
N ASP A 225 7.47 -6.57 14.13
CA ASP A 225 8.79 -7.00 13.64
C ASP A 225 8.84 -7.17 12.11
N MET A 226 7.70 -7.17 11.41
CA MET A 226 7.68 -7.07 9.94
C MET A 226 7.86 -5.64 9.40
N TYR A 227 7.71 -4.63 10.26
CA TYR A 227 7.67 -3.22 9.83
C TYR A 227 8.70 -2.32 10.54
N CYS A 228 9.46 -2.85 11.51
CA CYS A 228 10.16 -2.04 12.49
C CYS A 228 11.60 -2.48 12.81
N GLU A 229 12.43 -2.78 11.81
CA GLU A 229 13.88 -2.64 12.04
C GLU A 229 14.53 -1.74 10.98
N GLU A 230 15.35 -0.85 11.52
CA GLU A 230 16.28 0.08 10.89
C GLU A 230 15.73 1.46 10.48
N VAL A 231 16.43 2.47 11.03
CA VAL A 231 16.48 3.86 10.58
C VAL A 231 16.36 3.86 9.07
N LEU A 232 15.25 4.40 8.54
CA LEU A 232 15.03 4.46 7.10
C LEU A 232 16.11 5.39 6.50
N PRO A 233 17.07 4.85 5.73
CA PRO A 233 18.07 5.65 5.04
C PRO A 233 17.52 6.19 3.71
#